data_AF-A0A348UTC8-F1
#
_entry.id   AF-A0A348UTC8-F1
#
_cell.length_a   1.000
_cell.length_b   1.000
_cell.length_c   1.000
_cell.angle_alpha   90.00
_cell.angle_beta   90.00
_cell.angle_gamma   90.00
#
_symmetry.space_group_name_H-M   'P 1'
#
loop_
_entity.id
_entity.type
_entity.pdbx_description
1 polymer ?
#
loop_
_entity_poly.entity_id
_entity_poly.type
_entity_poly.pdbx_seq_one_letter_code
_entity_poly.pdbx_strand_id
1 'polypeptide(L)'
;RVIVVSLGFSDELLNTPFSAITLKKKDFQDSDLDGMSLAFAATDNMQLNARIRQAAQKKNILCNIADGPDKGDFILPAVVDRGDLLFAVSTCGASPALSRRLRMAIETRFGREYGILATLLGRIRSILLEQGHDPKGHRKIFCALLDADLPEKIAAGQIHQIDAVLAMVLGDGFSLEGLMPDFGTREL
;
A
#
# COMPACT_ATOMS: atom_id res chain seq x y z
N ARG A 1 9.98 -12.74 -3.38
CA ARG A 1 9.96 -13.72 -4.48
C ARG A 1 8.60 -14.40 -4.47
N VAL A 2 7.91 -14.47 -5.60
CA VAL A 2 6.57 -15.11 -5.70
C VAL A 2 6.67 -16.32 -6.63
N ILE A 3 6.04 -17.44 -6.25
CA ILE A 3 5.96 -18.65 -7.07
C ILE A 3 4.49 -18.99 -7.27
N VAL A 4 4.06 -19.19 -8.51
CA VAL A 4 2.70 -19.64 -8.85
C VAL A 4 2.77 -21.07 -9.36
N VAL A 5 2.09 -21.98 -8.67
CA VAL A 5 1.97 -23.40 -9.04
C VAL A 5 0.55 -23.65 -9.52
N SER A 6 0.40 -24.09 -10.77
CA SER A 6 -0.91 -24.35 -11.36
C SER A 6 -0.80 -25.32 -12.54
N LEU A 7 -1.89 -25.99 -12.91
CA LEU A 7 -1.99 -26.80 -14.12
C LEU A 7 -2.07 -25.94 -15.39
N GLY A 8 -2.48 -24.68 -15.26
CA GLY A 8 -2.60 -23.72 -16.35
C GLY A 8 -2.52 -22.27 -15.85
N PHE A 9 -2.27 -21.34 -16.77
CA PHE A 9 -2.15 -19.92 -16.48
C PHE A 9 -3.03 -19.14 -17.47
N SER A 10 -3.56 -18.00 -17.04
CA SER A 10 -4.26 -17.08 -17.94
C SER A 10 -3.28 -16.40 -18.89
N ASP A 11 -3.76 -16.00 -20.07
CA ASP A 11 -2.97 -15.25 -21.04
C ASP A 11 -2.45 -13.93 -20.44
N GLU A 12 -3.25 -13.28 -19.60
CA GLU A 12 -2.84 -12.08 -18.87
C GLU A 12 -1.60 -12.33 -18.01
N LEU A 13 -1.55 -13.43 -17.26
CA LEU A 13 -0.41 -13.75 -16.42
C LEU A 13 0.84 -14.08 -17.25
N LEU A 14 0.67 -14.72 -18.41
CA LEU A 14 1.78 -15.10 -19.30
C LEU A 14 2.36 -13.91 -20.06
N ASN A 15 1.50 -12.94 -20.43
CA ASN A 15 1.90 -11.78 -21.24
C ASN A 15 2.29 -10.56 -20.41
N THR A 16 2.01 -10.56 -19.10
CA THR A 16 2.41 -9.46 -18.21
C THR A 16 3.86 -9.66 -17.75
N PRO A 17 4.76 -8.69 -17.98
CA PRO A 17 6.15 -8.80 -17.54
C PRO A 17 6.25 -8.59 -16.03
N PHE A 18 6.19 -9.67 -15.26
CA PHE A 18 6.48 -9.62 -13.83
C PHE A 18 7.97 -9.79 -13.57
N SER A 19 8.59 -8.84 -12.89
CA SER A 19 10.02 -8.87 -12.57
C SER A 19 10.41 -9.93 -11.52
N ALA A 20 9.45 -10.47 -10.76
CA ALA A 20 9.73 -11.30 -9.58
C ALA A 20 8.82 -12.53 -9.39
N ILE A 21 8.14 -13.00 -10.44
CA ILE A 21 7.26 -14.18 -10.41
C ILE A 21 7.91 -15.36 -11.12
N THR A 22 7.86 -16.54 -10.50
CA THR A 22 8.23 -17.82 -11.12
C THR A 22 6.99 -18.67 -11.33
N LEU A 23 6.70 -19.07 -12.57
CA LEU A 23 5.57 -19.94 -12.91
C LEU A 23 6.02 -21.41 -12.95
N LYS A 24 5.27 -22.31 -12.31
CA LYS A 24 5.50 -23.76 -12.35
C LYS A 24 4.23 -24.46 -12.82
N LYS A 25 4.23 -24.97 -14.06
CA LYS A 25 3.10 -25.73 -14.63
C LYS A 25 3.11 -27.17 -14.13
N LYS A 26 2.55 -27.43 -12.94
CA LYS A 26 2.50 -28.76 -12.30
C LYS A 26 1.43 -28.81 -11.20
N ASP A 27 1.16 -30.00 -10.70
CA ASP A 27 0.39 -30.19 -9.47
C ASP A 27 1.13 -29.66 -8.22
N PHE A 28 0.33 -29.22 -7.25
CA PHE A 28 0.82 -28.83 -5.94
C PHE A 28 1.48 -30.01 -5.23
N GLN A 29 2.66 -29.76 -4.69
CA GLN A 29 3.36 -30.66 -3.77
C GLN A 29 3.71 -29.90 -2.51
N ASP A 30 3.70 -30.58 -1.36
CA ASP A 30 3.98 -29.95 -0.06
C ASP A 30 5.36 -29.26 -0.01
N SER A 31 6.33 -29.72 -0.82
CA SER A 31 7.65 -29.09 -0.97
C SER A 31 7.64 -27.75 -1.70
N ASP A 32 6.56 -27.40 -2.42
CA ASP A 32 6.41 -26.08 -3.02
C ASP A 32 6.26 -24.97 -1.97
N LEU A 33 5.92 -25.33 -0.73
CA LEU A 33 5.86 -24.42 0.41
C LEU A 33 7.21 -24.20 1.10
N ASP A 34 8.25 -24.94 0.72
CA ASP A 34 9.56 -24.85 1.38
C ASP A 34 10.18 -23.46 1.20
N GLY A 35 10.55 -22.82 2.32
CA GLY A 35 11.14 -21.48 2.34
C GLY A 35 10.15 -20.33 2.07
N MET A 36 8.84 -20.60 2.01
CA MET A 36 7.82 -19.57 1.83
C MET A 36 7.35 -19.01 3.18
N SER A 37 6.92 -17.74 3.20
CA SER A 37 6.34 -17.10 4.40
C SER A 37 4.81 -17.03 4.36
N LEU A 38 4.22 -17.01 3.15
CA LEU A 38 2.79 -16.92 2.91
C LEU A 38 2.38 -17.92 1.83
N ALA A 39 1.17 -18.46 1.93
CA ALA A 39 0.53 -19.31 0.93
C ALA A 39 -0.84 -18.74 0.53
N PHE A 40 -1.17 -18.81 -0.75
CA PHE A 40 -2.48 -18.44 -1.28
C PHE A 40 -3.10 -19.64 -1.98
N ALA A 41 -4.18 -20.17 -1.42
CA ALA A 41 -4.96 -21.24 -2.00
C ALA A 41 -6.14 -20.64 -2.77
N ALA A 42 -5.94 -20.45 -4.07
CA ALA A 42 -6.89 -19.80 -4.97
C ALA A 42 -7.25 -20.72 -6.15
N THR A 43 -7.60 -21.97 -5.84
CA THR A 43 -8.07 -22.95 -6.84
C THR A 43 -9.56 -23.20 -6.69
N ASP A 44 -10.21 -23.65 -7.75
CA ASP A 44 -11.63 -24.05 -7.73
C ASP A 44 -11.87 -25.37 -6.96
N ASN A 45 -10.80 -26.06 -6.56
CA ASN A 45 -10.86 -27.33 -5.83
C ASN A 45 -10.76 -27.10 -4.31
N MET A 46 -11.91 -27.16 -3.64
CA MET A 46 -12.00 -26.94 -2.19
C MET A 46 -11.17 -27.96 -1.37
N GLN A 47 -11.10 -29.23 -1.81
CA GLN A 47 -10.31 -30.25 -1.12
C GLN A 47 -8.80 -29.95 -1.24
N LEU A 48 -8.36 -29.50 -2.41
CA LEU A 48 -6.98 -29.08 -2.63
C LEU A 48 -6.63 -27.84 -1.78
N ASN A 49 -7.50 -26.84 -1.72
CA ASN A 49 -7.29 -25.66 -0.88
C ASN A 49 -7.15 -26.03 0.61
N ALA A 50 -7.97 -26.96 1.10
CA ALA A 50 -7.85 -27.49 2.46
C ALA A 50 -6.53 -28.24 2.70
N ARG A 51 -6.07 -29.03 1.73
CA ARG A 51 -4.76 -29.71 1.78
C ARG A 51 -3.61 -28.71 1.82
N ILE A 52 -3.65 -27.66 0.99
CA ILE A 52 -2.64 -26.60 0.96
C ILE A 52 -2.57 -25.92 2.34
N ARG A 53 -3.72 -25.56 2.92
CA ARG A 53 -3.78 -24.99 4.28
C ARG A 53 -3.15 -25.90 5.32
N GLN A 54 -3.49 -27.19 5.33
CA GLN A 54 -2.92 -28.15 6.28
C GLN A 54 -1.40 -28.29 6.11
N ALA A 55 -0.91 -28.33 4.87
CA ALA A 55 0.52 -28.39 4.58
C ALA A 55 1.24 -27.11 5.03
N ALA A 56 0.65 -25.93 4.81
CA ALA A 56 1.17 -24.64 5.25
C ALA A 56 1.22 -24.55 6.78
N GLN A 57 0.16 -24.98 7.47
CA GLN A 57 0.09 -25.01 8.92
C GLN A 57 1.21 -25.86 9.54
N LYS A 58 1.51 -27.04 8.97
CA LYS A 58 2.62 -27.91 9.42
C LYS A 58 3.99 -27.24 9.31
N LYS A 59 4.12 -26.22 8.46
CA LYS A 59 5.36 -25.47 8.20
C LYS A 59 5.37 -24.08 8.83
N ASN A 60 4.36 -23.73 9.64
CA ASN A 60 4.16 -22.39 10.21
C ASN A 60 4.06 -21.28 9.16
N ILE A 61 3.41 -21.57 8.03
CA ILE A 61 3.18 -20.63 6.92
C ILE A 61 1.74 -20.16 7.00
N LEU A 62 1.50 -18.84 6.99
CA LEU A 62 0.14 -18.31 6.96
C LEU A 62 -0.48 -18.57 5.59
N CYS A 63 -1.69 -19.12 5.57
CA CYS A 63 -2.41 -19.47 4.36
C CYS A 63 -3.72 -18.69 4.23
N ASN A 64 -3.86 -17.95 3.14
CA ASN A 64 -5.15 -17.36 2.73
C ASN A 64 -5.88 -18.31 1.78
N ILE A 65 -7.20 -18.45 1.95
CA ILE A 65 -8.09 -19.16 1.04
C ILE A 65 -9.02 -18.14 0.40
N ALA A 66 -8.94 -17.97 -0.92
CA ALA A 66 -9.58 -16.86 -1.63
C ALA A 66 -11.11 -16.81 -1.44
N ASP A 67 -11.79 -17.96 -1.56
CA ASP A 67 -13.25 -18.08 -1.45
C ASP A 67 -13.73 -18.56 -0.07
N GLY A 68 -12.87 -18.49 0.94
CA GLY A 68 -13.16 -19.00 2.28
C GLY A 68 -12.46 -18.18 3.36
N PRO A 69 -12.89 -16.93 3.61
CA PRO A 69 -12.24 -16.06 4.59
C PRO A 69 -12.13 -16.70 5.98
N ASP A 70 -13.16 -17.44 6.42
CA ASP A 70 -13.18 -18.15 7.71
C ASP A 70 -12.32 -19.43 7.73
N LYS A 71 -11.80 -19.85 6.58
CA LYS A 71 -11.03 -21.08 6.41
C LYS A 71 -9.52 -20.83 6.29
N GLY A 72 -9.10 -19.58 6.09
CA GLY A 72 -7.69 -19.18 6.06
C GLY A 72 -7.21 -18.59 7.39
N ASP A 73 -5.93 -18.26 7.46
CA ASP A 73 -5.29 -17.64 8.63
C ASP A 73 -5.38 -16.10 8.60
N PHE A 74 -5.62 -15.51 7.43
CA PHE A 74 -5.75 -14.06 7.25
C PHE A 74 -6.68 -13.71 6.07
N ILE A 75 -7.15 -12.46 6.06
CA ILE A 75 -8.06 -11.92 5.05
C ILE A 75 -7.35 -10.77 4.32
N LEU A 76 -7.51 -10.71 3.00
CA LEU A 76 -7.03 -9.59 2.20
C LEU A 76 -8.01 -8.41 2.29
N PRO A 77 -7.55 -7.23 2.75
CA PRO A 77 -8.41 -6.05 2.80
C PRO A 77 -8.62 -5.45 1.41
N ALA A 78 -9.63 -4.60 1.29
CA ALA A 78 -9.77 -3.70 0.17
C ALA A 78 -8.77 -2.55 0.33
N VAL A 79 -7.88 -2.35 -0.64
CA VAL A 79 -6.78 -1.38 -0.54
C VAL A 79 -7.01 -0.19 -1.49
N VAL A 80 -6.70 1.02 -1.02
CA VAL A 80 -6.47 2.21 -1.85
C VAL A 80 -5.02 2.61 -1.65
N ASP A 81 -4.26 2.59 -2.74
CA ASP A 81 -2.84 2.93 -2.77
C ASP A 81 -2.66 4.34 -3.37
N ARG A 82 -1.90 5.18 -2.66
CA ARG A 82 -1.47 6.53 -3.05
C ARG A 82 0.04 6.69 -2.86
N GLY A 83 0.83 5.63 -3.03
CA GLY A 83 2.27 5.64 -2.78
C GLY A 83 2.57 5.58 -1.29
N ASP A 84 3.08 6.67 -0.71
CA ASP A 84 3.44 6.73 0.73
C ASP A 84 2.22 6.74 1.67
N LEU A 85 1.00 6.76 1.11
CA LEU A 85 -0.25 6.65 1.85
C LEU A 85 -1.06 5.44 1.35
N LEU A 86 -1.40 4.55 2.28
CA LEU A 86 -2.20 3.36 2.01
C LEU A 86 -3.40 3.30 2.95
N PHE A 87 -4.59 3.11 2.38
CA PHE A 87 -5.80 2.79 3.14
C PHE A 87 -6.12 1.31 2.98
N ALA A 88 -6.34 0.62 4.09
CA ALA A 88 -6.82 -0.76 4.12
C ALA A 88 -8.19 -0.82 4.82
N VAL A 89 -9.20 -1.29 4.09
CA VAL A 89 -10.56 -1.47 4.62
C VAL A 89 -10.87 -2.97 4.71
N SER A 90 -11.24 -3.43 5.90
CA SER A 90 -11.66 -4.81 6.13
C SER A 90 -12.91 -4.85 6.98
N THR A 91 -13.82 -5.75 6.64
CA THR A 91 -14.97 -6.14 7.45
C THR A 91 -14.73 -7.48 8.15
N CYS A 92 -13.47 -7.94 8.19
CA CYS A 92 -13.10 -9.26 8.72
C CYS A 92 -13.91 -10.40 8.09
N GLY A 93 -14.20 -10.30 6.79
CA GLY A 93 -14.98 -11.30 6.04
C GLY A 93 -16.50 -11.12 6.13
N ALA A 94 -17.02 -10.28 7.03
CA ALA A 94 -18.46 -10.14 7.24
C ALA A 94 -19.20 -9.53 6.05
N SER A 95 -18.59 -8.59 5.31
CA SER A 95 -19.22 -7.98 4.14
C SER A 95 -18.19 -7.47 3.13
N PRO A 96 -17.84 -8.28 2.11
CA PRO A 96 -16.99 -7.84 1.01
C PRO A 96 -17.59 -6.66 0.23
N ALA A 97 -18.92 -6.62 0.09
CA ALA A 97 -19.63 -5.55 -0.58
C ALA A 97 -19.47 -4.19 0.13
N LEU A 98 -19.56 -4.17 1.47
CA LEU A 98 -19.32 -2.96 2.25
C LEU A 98 -17.87 -2.50 2.16
N SER A 99 -16.90 -3.42 2.30
CA SER A 99 -15.48 -3.10 2.13
C SER A 99 -15.20 -2.45 0.77
N ARG A 100 -15.79 -2.99 -0.31
CA ARG A 100 -15.65 -2.44 -1.66
C ARG A 100 -16.25 -1.04 -1.78
N ARG A 101 -17.44 -0.80 -1.23
CA ARG A 101 -18.10 0.51 -1.25
C ARG A 101 -17.30 1.57 -0.48
N LEU A 102 -16.77 1.23 0.69
CA LEU A 102 -15.93 2.12 1.48
C LEU A 102 -14.61 2.41 0.79
N ARG A 103 -13.96 1.40 0.21
CA ARG A 103 -12.75 1.57 -0.62
C ARG A 103 -13.00 2.58 -1.75
N MET A 104 -14.12 2.45 -2.47
CA MET A 104 -14.49 3.40 -3.54
C MET A 104 -14.72 4.82 -3.00
N ALA A 105 -15.40 4.97 -1.86
CA ALA A 105 -15.61 6.28 -1.26
C ALA A 105 -14.30 6.96 -0.83
N ILE A 106 -13.36 6.20 -0.27
CA ILE A 106 -12.01 6.66 0.06
C ILE A 106 -11.25 7.05 -1.22
N GLU A 107 -11.30 6.20 -2.24
CA GLU A 107 -10.64 6.44 -3.52
C GLU A 107 -11.13 7.72 -4.21
N THR A 108 -12.42 8.04 -4.11
CA THR A 108 -13.00 9.29 -4.60
C THR A 108 -12.64 10.50 -3.73
N ARG A 109 -12.55 10.34 -2.41
CA ARG A 109 -12.32 11.45 -1.49
C ARG A 109 -10.85 11.85 -1.36
N PHE A 110 -9.95 10.88 -1.43
CA PHE A 110 -8.51 11.05 -1.23
C PHE A 110 -7.78 10.75 -2.54
N GLY A 111 -7.47 11.80 -3.30
CA GLY A 111 -6.76 11.68 -4.57
C GLY A 111 -5.26 11.45 -4.38
N ARG A 112 -4.51 11.60 -5.47
CA ARG A 112 -3.04 11.39 -5.51
C ARG A 112 -2.29 12.44 -4.69
N GLU A 113 -2.85 13.63 -4.56
CA GLU A 113 -2.31 14.74 -3.77
C GLU A 113 -2.02 14.36 -2.31
N TYR A 114 -2.81 13.47 -1.72
CA TYR A 114 -2.57 12.98 -0.36
C TYR A 114 -1.34 12.08 -0.25
N GLY A 115 -1.05 11.32 -1.31
CA GLY A 115 0.18 10.54 -1.42
C GLY A 115 1.41 11.43 -1.46
N ILE A 116 1.36 12.48 -2.28
CA ILE A 116 2.42 13.48 -2.39
C ILE A 116 2.59 14.23 -1.06
N LEU A 117 1.48 14.60 -0.41
CA LEU A 117 1.52 15.23 0.91
C LEU A 117 2.20 14.31 1.95
N ALA A 118 1.88 13.01 1.96
CA ALA A 118 2.54 12.05 2.85
C ALA A 118 4.06 12.00 2.62
N THR A 119 4.50 11.96 1.35
CA THR A 119 5.93 12.06 1.01
C THR A 119 6.55 13.36 1.52
N LEU A 120 5.91 14.51 1.28
CA LEU A 120 6.39 15.82 1.69
C LEU A 120 6.56 15.91 3.21
N LEU A 121 5.53 15.54 3.97
CA LEU A 121 5.55 15.55 5.43
C LEU A 121 6.61 14.58 5.99
N GLY A 122 6.80 13.43 5.35
CA GLY A 122 7.86 12.49 5.70
C GLY A 122 9.26 13.10 5.57
N ARG A 123 9.53 13.81 4.47
CA ARG A 123 10.82 14.48 4.23
C ARG A 123 11.06 15.63 5.21
N ILE A 124 10.05 16.44 5.48
CA ILE A 124 10.11 17.50 6.50
C ILE A 124 10.45 16.90 7.87
N ARG A 125 9.79 15.80 8.25
CA ARG A 125 10.05 15.12 9.52
C ARG A 125 11.51 14.68 9.64
N SER A 126 12.09 14.09 8.59
CA SER A 126 13.48 13.64 8.60
C SER A 126 14.45 14.81 8.84
N ILE A 127 14.26 15.93 8.14
CA ILE A 127 15.10 17.13 8.30
C ILE A 127 15.00 17.70 9.73
N LEU A 128 13.79 17.82 10.26
CA LEU A 128 13.59 18.37 11.62
C LEU A 128 14.21 17.47 12.71
N LEU A 129 14.19 16.15 12.52
CA LEU A 129 14.84 15.20 13.43
C LEU A 129 16.37 15.33 13.37
N GLU A 130 16.95 15.51 12.19
CA GLU A 130 18.40 15.73 12.02
C GLU A 130 18.86 17.05 12.65
N GLN A 131 18.01 18.08 12.63
CA GLN A 131 18.28 19.38 13.25
C GLN A 131 18.11 19.39 14.78
N GLY A 132 17.76 18.24 15.40
CA GLY A 132 17.68 18.09 16.85
C GLY A 132 16.47 18.75 17.52
N HIS A 133 15.41 19.02 16.75
CA HIS A 133 14.18 19.61 17.30
C HIS A 133 13.43 18.64 18.24
N ASP A 134 12.89 19.17 19.34
CA ASP A 134 12.07 18.43 20.31
C ASP A 134 10.79 17.85 19.64
N PRO A 135 10.53 16.54 19.75
CA PRO A 135 9.32 15.90 19.24
C PRO A 135 8.00 16.59 19.63
N LYS A 136 7.93 17.29 20.78
CA LYS A 136 6.73 18.05 21.17
C LYS A 136 6.50 19.30 20.32
N GLY A 137 7.56 19.94 19.82
CA GLY A 137 7.50 21.08 18.91
C GLY A 137 6.95 20.71 17.54
N HIS A 138 7.28 19.51 17.04
CA HIS A 138 6.85 19.03 15.73
C HIS A 138 5.34 18.94 15.60
N ARG A 139 4.62 18.57 16.67
CA ARG A 139 3.16 18.44 16.60
C ARG A 139 2.49 19.73 16.13
N LYS A 140 2.91 20.89 16.63
CA LYS A 140 2.34 22.19 16.24
C LYS A 140 2.63 22.51 14.77
N ILE A 141 3.86 22.24 14.34
CA ILE A 141 4.31 22.41 12.94
C ILE A 141 3.45 21.56 12.01
N PHE A 142 3.32 20.25 12.28
CA PHE A 142 2.55 19.35 11.44
C PHE A 142 1.05 19.68 11.44
N CYS A 143 0.47 20.11 12.56
CA CYS A 143 -0.91 20.62 12.57
C CYS A 143 -1.03 21.85 11.66
N ALA A 144 -0.14 22.84 11.79
CA ALA A 144 -0.18 24.04 10.96
C ALA A 144 -0.03 23.75 9.45
N LEU A 145 0.80 22.77 9.07
CA LEU A 145 0.91 22.32 7.68
C LEU A 145 -0.39 21.66 7.18
N LEU A 146 -1.02 20.83 8.00
CA LEU A 146 -2.26 20.14 7.64
C LEU A 146 -3.47 21.08 7.57
N ASP A 147 -3.46 22.15 8.37
CA ASP A 147 -4.51 23.17 8.38
C ASP A 147 -4.37 24.20 7.23
N ALA A 148 -3.35 24.07 6.37
CA ALA A 148 -3.01 25.04 5.33
C ALA A 148 -3.49 24.64 3.91
N ASP A 149 -4.46 23.73 3.79
CA ASP A 149 -5.04 23.27 2.52
C ASP A 149 -3.97 22.80 1.50
N LEU A 150 -2.92 22.13 2.01
CA LEU A 150 -1.85 21.59 1.17
C LEU A 150 -2.34 20.59 0.12
N PRO A 151 -3.31 19.68 0.39
CA PRO A 151 -3.85 18.79 -0.64
C PRO A 151 -4.36 19.55 -1.87
N GLU A 152 -5.14 20.61 -1.66
CA GLU A 152 -5.72 21.43 -2.72
C GLU A 152 -4.63 22.15 -3.54
N LYS A 153 -3.61 22.69 -2.85
CA LYS A 153 -2.48 23.36 -3.49
C LYS A 153 -1.62 22.39 -4.32
N ILE A 154 -1.42 21.17 -3.80
CA ILE A 154 -0.71 20.08 -4.49
C ILE A 154 -1.49 19.65 -5.73
N ALA A 155 -2.79 19.39 -5.58
CA ALA A 155 -3.66 18.99 -6.69
C ALA A 155 -3.70 20.05 -7.80
N ALA A 156 -3.65 21.33 -7.43
CA ALA A 156 -3.63 22.44 -8.38
C ALA A 156 -2.21 22.78 -8.92
N GLY A 157 -1.16 22.07 -8.50
CA GLY A 157 0.22 22.35 -8.90
C GLY A 157 0.73 23.73 -8.49
N GLN A 158 0.19 24.32 -7.42
CA GLN A 158 0.46 25.70 -7.01
C GLN A 158 1.76 25.81 -6.18
N ILE A 159 2.90 25.55 -6.83
CA ILE A 159 4.23 25.49 -6.18
C ILE A 159 4.51 26.71 -5.31
N HIS A 160 4.29 27.92 -5.83
CA HIS A 160 4.52 29.16 -5.07
C HIS A 160 3.69 29.26 -3.78
N GLN A 161 2.47 28.71 -3.78
CA GLN A 161 1.63 28.71 -2.58
C GLN A 161 2.08 27.65 -1.58
N ILE A 162 2.56 26.51 -2.06
CA ILE A 162 3.15 25.47 -1.21
C ILE A 162 4.40 26.03 -0.53
N ASP A 163 5.30 26.65 -1.28
CA ASP A 163 6.52 27.29 -0.75
C ASP A 163 6.20 28.38 0.27
N ALA A 164 5.18 29.20 0.01
CA ALA A 164 4.74 30.21 0.97
C ALA A 164 4.27 29.60 2.31
N VAL A 165 3.55 28.47 2.26
CA VAL A 165 3.15 27.73 3.47
C VAL A 165 4.37 27.15 4.19
N LEU A 166 5.29 26.54 3.44
CA LEU A 166 6.52 25.97 4.00
C LEU A 166 7.36 27.05 4.71
N ALA A 167 7.61 28.18 4.06
CA ALA A 167 8.36 29.29 4.65
C ALA A 167 7.66 29.88 5.88
N MET A 168 6.33 30.02 5.84
CA MET A 168 5.55 30.53 6.97
C MET A 168 5.62 29.62 8.21
N VAL A 169 5.60 28.30 8.01
CA VAL A 169 5.48 27.32 9.11
C VAL A 169 6.84 26.81 9.59
N LEU A 170 7.80 26.63 8.68
CA LEU A 170 9.11 26.04 8.95
C LEU A 170 10.25 27.07 8.98
N GLY A 171 10.02 28.28 8.45
CA GLY A 171 11.02 29.33 8.30
C GLY A 171 11.72 29.31 6.93
N ASP A 172 12.59 30.28 6.71
CA ASP A 172 13.34 30.44 5.46
C ASP A 172 14.24 29.23 5.18
N GLY A 173 14.32 28.81 3.92
CA GLY A 173 15.16 27.70 3.47
C GLY A 173 14.40 26.39 3.17
N PHE A 174 13.10 26.34 3.44
CA PHE A 174 12.25 25.23 2.99
C PHE A 174 11.54 25.59 1.68
N SER A 175 11.79 24.80 0.64
CA SER A 175 11.07 24.87 -0.64
C SER A 175 10.68 23.47 -1.11
N LEU A 176 9.65 23.42 -1.94
CA LEU A 176 9.15 22.21 -2.55
C LEU A 176 10.20 21.60 -3.48
N GLU A 177 10.98 22.41 -4.19
CA GLU A 177 12.09 21.93 -5.03
C GLU A 177 13.17 21.23 -4.18
N GLY A 178 13.56 21.83 -3.05
CA GLY A 178 14.55 21.25 -2.15
C GLY A 178 14.04 19.98 -1.46
N LEU A 179 12.75 19.95 -1.11
CA LEU A 179 12.13 18.80 -0.47
C LEU A 179 11.75 17.72 -1.47
N MET A 180 11.35 18.04 -2.70
CA MET A 180 10.78 17.14 -3.70
C MET A 180 11.21 17.59 -5.11
N PRO A 181 12.47 17.35 -5.52
CA PRO A 181 13.00 17.82 -6.81
C PRO A 181 12.23 17.26 -8.02
N ASP A 182 11.65 16.07 -7.88
CA ASP A 182 10.86 15.42 -8.93
C ASP A 182 9.39 15.86 -8.95
N PHE A 183 8.98 16.86 -8.16
CA PHE A 183 7.57 17.26 -8.05
C PHE A 183 6.99 17.70 -9.40
N GLY A 184 7.74 18.50 -10.18
CA GLY A 184 7.28 19.01 -11.48
C GLY A 184 7.21 17.97 -12.61
N THR A 185 7.82 16.80 -12.42
CA THR A 185 7.81 15.69 -13.40
C THR A 185 6.85 14.57 -13.03
N ARG A 186 6.24 14.62 -11.83
CA ARG A 186 5.18 13.69 -11.42
C ARG A 186 3.89 14.04 -12.15
N GLU A 187 3.29 13.06 -12.83
CA GLU A 187 1.91 13.17 -13.30
C GLU A 187 0.97 13.25 -12.09
N LEU A 188 0.34 14.42 -11.90
CA LEU A 188 -0.71 14.65 -10.91
C LEU A 188 -1.95 13.80 -11.24
#